data_AF-A0A955MI63-F1
#
_entry.id   AF-A0A955MI63-F1
#
_cell.length_a   1.000
_cell.length_b   1.000
_cell.length_c   1.000
_cell.angle_alpha   90.00
_cell.angle_beta   90.00
_cell.angle_gamma   90.00
#
_symmetry.space_group_name_H-M   'P 1'
#
loop_
_entity.id
_entity.type
_entity.pdbx_description
1 polymer ?
#
loop_
_entity_poly.entity_id
_entity_poly.type
_entity_poly.pdbx_seq_one_letter_code
_entity_poly.pdbx_strand_id
1 'polypeptide(L)'
;MKKSITYKTSGVDINKANVFVNAIKSDMAKTKDAAVIDRKGSFGALYALAGEKFKQPVLVSSTDGVGTKLLLAQQFGVHHTVGIDLVAMNVNDILCTGAKPLFFLDYIACGKLKPKVLQAVVKGIAQGCQQAGCSLIGGETAEMPGMYNAEEYDLAGFAVGVVEKSKIIDGRKIAVGDCVIGLPSSGIHSNGY
;
A
#
# COMPACT_ATOMS: atom_id res chain seq x y z
N MET A 1 33.84 -24.00 -18.31
CA MET A 1 32.47 -23.64 -18.74
C MET A 1 32.07 -22.34 -18.06
N LYS A 2 31.72 -21.29 -18.81
CA LYS A 2 31.14 -20.07 -18.22
C LYS A 2 29.79 -20.44 -17.59
N LYS A 3 29.60 -20.17 -16.28
CA LYS A 3 28.30 -20.34 -15.61
C LYS A 3 27.24 -19.55 -16.38
N SER A 4 26.15 -20.20 -16.77
CA SER A 4 25.01 -19.54 -17.39
C SER A 4 24.42 -18.52 -16.43
N ILE A 5 24.35 -17.25 -16.86
CA ILE A 5 23.73 -16.16 -16.10
C ILE A 5 22.22 -16.34 -16.23
N THR A 6 21.57 -16.69 -15.14
CA THR A 6 20.11 -16.82 -15.02
C THR A 6 19.59 -15.83 -13.98
N TYR A 7 18.31 -15.46 -14.04
CA TYR A 7 17.67 -14.67 -12.97
C TYR A 7 17.87 -15.29 -11.59
N LYS A 8 17.84 -16.62 -11.53
CA LYS A 8 18.11 -17.39 -10.30
C LYS A 8 19.53 -17.20 -9.77
N THR A 9 20.53 -17.08 -10.65
CA THR A 9 21.91 -16.77 -10.24
C THR A 9 22.10 -15.32 -9.80
N SER A 10 21.18 -14.42 -10.18
CA SER A 10 21.09 -13.05 -9.64
C SER A 10 20.30 -12.96 -8.34
N GLY A 11 19.84 -14.10 -7.81
CA GLY A 11 19.10 -14.20 -6.55
C GLY A 11 17.57 -14.26 -6.68
N VAL A 12 17.01 -14.15 -7.90
CA VAL A 12 15.55 -14.07 -8.13
C VAL A 12 14.94 -15.43 -8.43
N ASP A 13 14.03 -15.91 -7.58
CA ASP A 13 13.32 -17.19 -7.75
C ASP A 13 11.89 -17.01 -8.29
N ILE A 14 11.74 -17.14 -9.62
CA ILE A 14 10.46 -16.97 -10.34
C ILE A 14 9.38 -17.94 -9.84
N ASN A 15 9.74 -19.15 -9.43
CA ASN A 15 8.75 -20.13 -8.93
C ASN A 15 8.19 -19.68 -7.58
N LYS A 16 9.04 -19.15 -6.70
CA LYS A 16 8.58 -18.58 -5.43
C LYS A 16 7.74 -17.33 -5.62
N ALA A 17 8.10 -16.48 -6.59
CA ALA A 17 7.30 -15.31 -6.95
C ALA A 17 5.89 -15.74 -7.41
N ASN A 18 5.78 -16.75 -8.27
CA ASN A 18 4.48 -17.28 -8.72
C ASN A 18 3.64 -17.86 -7.57
N VAL A 19 4.27 -18.62 -6.65
CA VAL A 19 3.58 -19.14 -5.46
C VAL A 19 3.08 -18.01 -4.57
N PHE A 20 3.92 -16.99 -4.34
CA PHE A 20 3.56 -15.81 -3.56
C PHE A 20 2.39 -15.03 -4.19
N VAL A 21 2.47 -14.71 -5.48
CA VAL A 21 1.40 -14.03 -6.22
C VAL A 21 0.09 -14.82 -6.12
N ASN A 22 0.13 -16.15 -6.27
CA ASN A 22 -1.07 -16.97 -6.12
C ASN A 22 -1.65 -16.95 -4.70
N ALA A 23 -0.79 -16.87 -3.67
CA ALA A 23 -1.21 -16.86 -2.27
C ALA A 23 -1.92 -15.56 -1.86
N ILE A 24 -1.58 -14.43 -2.47
CA ILE A 24 -2.15 -13.11 -2.12
C ILE A 24 -3.39 -12.73 -2.93
N LYS A 25 -3.67 -13.43 -4.04
CA LYS A 25 -4.81 -13.16 -4.93
C LYS A 25 -6.16 -13.05 -4.21
N SER A 26 -6.40 -13.95 -3.25
CA SER A 26 -7.67 -13.99 -2.53
C SER A 26 -7.83 -12.80 -1.59
N ASP A 27 -6.75 -12.31 -0.99
CA ASP A 27 -6.79 -11.14 -0.10
C ASP A 27 -6.98 -9.86 -0.92
N MET A 28 -6.27 -9.71 -2.05
CA MET A 28 -6.48 -8.59 -2.97
C MET A 28 -7.91 -8.57 -3.52
N ALA A 29 -8.46 -9.72 -3.91
CA ALA A 29 -9.81 -9.82 -4.45
C ALA A 29 -10.90 -9.33 -3.48
N LYS A 30 -10.71 -9.49 -2.16
CA LYS A 30 -11.65 -9.01 -1.14
C LYS A 30 -11.66 -7.49 -0.97
N THR A 31 -10.71 -6.78 -1.56
CA THR A 31 -10.65 -5.31 -1.52
C THR A 31 -11.35 -4.67 -2.71
N LYS A 32 -11.58 -5.43 -3.79
CA LYS A 32 -12.05 -4.88 -5.06
C LYS A 32 -13.49 -4.39 -4.96
N ASP A 33 -13.71 -3.18 -5.45
CA ASP A 33 -15.02 -2.64 -5.75
C ASP A 33 -15.38 -2.80 -7.24
N ALA A 34 -16.56 -2.31 -7.63
CA ALA A 34 -17.07 -2.39 -9.00
C ALA A 34 -16.35 -1.46 -10.00
N ALA A 35 -15.52 -0.53 -9.52
CA ALA A 35 -14.76 0.38 -10.38
C ALA A 35 -13.43 -0.22 -10.84
N VAL A 36 -12.95 -1.30 -10.21
CA VAL A 36 -11.77 -2.03 -10.67
C VAL A 36 -12.06 -2.74 -11.99
N ILE A 37 -11.28 -2.45 -13.03
CA ILE A 37 -11.39 -3.10 -14.34
C ILE A 37 -10.33 -4.19 -14.45
N ASP A 38 -10.76 -5.46 -14.37
CA ASP A 38 -9.87 -6.60 -14.49
C ASP A 38 -9.37 -6.81 -15.91
N ARG A 39 -8.05 -6.92 -16.07
CA ARG A 39 -7.39 -7.21 -17.34
C ARG A 39 -6.37 -8.33 -17.18
N LYS A 40 -6.65 -9.48 -17.81
CA LYS A 40 -5.73 -10.63 -17.81
C LYS A 40 -4.42 -10.26 -18.52
N GLY A 41 -3.28 -10.56 -17.89
CA GLY A 41 -1.94 -10.42 -18.49
C GLY A 41 -1.43 -8.98 -18.63
N SER A 42 -2.01 -8.01 -17.92
CA SER A 42 -1.57 -6.61 -17.93
C SER A 42 -0.66 -6.31 -16.74
N PHE A 43 0.39 -5.50 -16.97
CA PHE A 43 1.24 -4.95 -15.91
C PHE A 43 0.61 -3.73 -15.21
N GLY A 44 -0.32 -3.04 -15.88
CA GLY A 44 -1.06 -1.90 -15.33
C GLY A 44 -2.45 -2.28 -14.85
N ALA A 45 -2.80 -1.79 -13.66
CA ALA A 45 -4.15 -1.86 -13.10
C ALA A 45 -5.02 -0.71 -13.63
N LEU A 46 -6.33 -0.92 -13.69
CA LEU A 46 -7.29 0.04 -14.23
C LEU A 46 -8.40 0.28 -13.19
N TYR A 47 -8.74 1.55 -12.97
CA TYR A 47 -9.81 1.97 -12.06
C TYR A 47 -10.68 3.00 -12.76
N ALA A 48 -11.99 2.73 -12.84
CA ALA A 48 -12.95 3.61 -13.49
C ALA A 48 -13.41 4.69 -12.51
N LEU A 49 -13.37 5.96 -12.93
CA LEU A 49 -14.08 7.04 -12.23
C LEU A 49 -15.59 7.09 -12.57
N ALA A 50 -16.10 6.11 -13.31
CA ALA A 50 -17.46 6.09 -13.84
C ALA A 50 -18.48 5.81 -12.72
N GLY A 51 -19.52 6.65 -12.63
CA GLY A 51 -20.62 6.50 -11.67
C GLY A 51 -20.52 7.39 -10.42
N GLU A 52 -19.37 8.02 -10.18
CA GLU A 52 -19.24 9.04 -9.15
C GLU A 52 -19.83 10.38 -9.63
N LYS A 53 -20.66 11.04 -8.81
CA LYS A 53 -21.32 12.31 -9.16
C LYS A 53 -20.39 13.52 -8.98
N PHE A 54 -19.18 13.47 -9.53
CA PHE A 54 -18.27 14.62 -9.56
C PHE A 54 -18.53 15.50 -10.78
N LYS A 55 -18.57 16.81 -10.58
CA LYS A 55 -18.63 17.81 -11.66
C LYS A 55 -17.22 18.19 -12.10
N GLN A 56 -16.32 18.42 -11.14
CA GLN A 56 -14.90 18.73 -11.38
C GLN A 56 -14.04 17.84 -10.48
N PRO A 57 -13.84 16.56 -10.84
CA PRO A 57 -13.04 15.65 -10.05
C PRO A 57 -11.56 16.09 -10.05
N VAL A 58 -10.95 16.09 -8.88
CA VAL A 58 -9.51 16.30 -8.67
C VAL A 58 -8.94 15.04 -8.05
N LEU A 59 -7.91 14.48 -8.66
CA LEU A 59 -7.18 13.36 -8.11
C LEU A 59 -6.20 13.85 -7.05
N VAL A 60 -6.14 13.13 -5.94
CA VAL A 60 -5.21 13.36 -4.84
C VAL A 60 -4.42 12.09 -4.64
N SER A 61 -3.10 12.20 -4.52
CA SER A 61 -2.22 11.05 -4.34
C SER A 61 -1.26 11.27 -3.19
N SER A 62 -0.96 10.21 -2.44
CA SER A 62 0.12 10.17 -1.46
C SER A 62 0.99 8.94 -1.71
N THR A 63 2.27 9.05 -1.34
CA THR A 63 3.19 7.93 -1.24
C THR A 63 3.93 8.02 0.08
N ASP A 64 3.98 6.92 0.80
CA ASP A 64 4.63 6.83 2.10
C ASP A 64 5.04 5.38 2.41
N GLY A 65 6.00 5.22 3.31
CA GLY A 65 6.43 3.95 3.86
C GLY A 65 5.96 3.75 5.31
N VAL A 66 6.39 2.64 5.91
CA VAL A 66 6.14 2.36 7.34
C VAL A 66 7.23 2.97 8.24
N GLY A 67 8.46 3.09 7.72
CA GLY A 67 9.61 3.59 8.47
C GLY A 67 10.21 2.56 9.43
N THR A 68 10.92 3.04 10.46
CA THR A 68 11.74 2.22 11.38
C THR A 68 10.93 1.22 12.21
N LYS A 69 9.60 1.35 12.28
CA LYS A 69 8.71 0.34 12.87
C LYS A 69 8.86 -1.04 12.22
N LEU A 70 9.29 -1.10 10.95
CA LEU A 70 9.62 -2.36 10.28
C LEU A 70 10.73 -3.14 10.99
N LEU A 71 11.69 -2.47 11.63
CA LEU A 71 12.75 -3.15 12.39
C LEU A 71 12.15 -3.97 13.54
N LEU A 72 11.20 -3.41 14.28
CA LEU A 72 10.51 -4.14 15.36
C LEU A 72 9.65 -5.28 14.82
N ALA A 73 8.89 -5.03 13.74
CA ALA A 73 8.08 -6.08 13.11
C ALA A 73 8.92 -7.29 12.69
N GLN A 74 10.11 -7.03 12.15
CA GLN A 74 11.07 -8.05 11.73
C GLN A 74 11.73 -8.75 12.92
N GLN A 75 12.14 -7.99 13.95
CA GLN A 75 12.75 -8.53 15.17
C GLN A 75 11.79 -9.44 15.95
N PHE A 76 10.51 -9.08 16.03
CA PHE A 76 9.50 -9.82 16.79
C PHE A 76 8.70 -10.82 15.94
N GLY A 77 8.92 -10.88 14.63
CA GLY A 77 8.20 -11.77 13.71
C GLY A 77 6.71 -11.44 13.56
N VAL A 78 6.33 -10.17 13.73
CA VAL A 78 4.94 -9.70 13.65
C VAL A 78 4.74 -8.83 12.40
N HIS A 79 4.30 -9.47 11.32
CA HIS A 79 4.23 -8.82 9.99
C HIS A 79 2.81 -8.48 9.52
N HIS A 80 1.79 -9.03 10.15
CA HIS A 80 0.40 -8.93 9.66
C HIS A 80 -0.27 -7.58 9.92
N THR A 81 0.32 -6.73 10.75
CA THR A 81 -0.21 -5.40 11.09
C THR A 81 0.50 -4.26 10.36
N VAL A 82 1.76 -4.42 9.96
CA VAL A 82 2.52 -3.34 9.30
C VAL A 82 1.97 -2.96 7.93
N GLY A 83 1.25 -3.87 7.28
CA GLY A 83 0.49 -3.54 6.06
C GLY A 83 -0.68 -2.58 6.33
N ILE A 84 -1.29 -2.64 7.52
CA ILE A 84 -2.33 -1.67 7.92
C ILE A 84 -1.70 -0.31 8.18
N ASP A 85 -0.55 -0.29 8.85
CA ASP A 85 0.21 0.95 9.08
C ASP A 85 0.57 1.64 7.75
N LEU A 86 1.05 0.86 6.77
CA LEU A 86 1.38 1.35 5.43
C LEU A 86 0.19 2.05 4.76
N VAL A 87 -0.98 1.42 4.77
CA VAL A 87 -2.19 2.01 4.18
C VAL A 87 -2.64 3.24 4.95
N ALA A 88 -2.62 3.18 6.29
CA ALA A 88 -3.07 4.28 7.14
C ALA A 88 -2.24 5.55 6.94
N MET A 89 -0.91 5.46 6.83
CA MET A 89 -0.04 6.61 6.56
C MET A 89 -0.45 7.33 5.27
N ASN A 90 -0.55 6.58 4.18
CA ASN A 90 -0.91 7.10 2.86
C ASN A 90 -2.35 7.63 2.77
N VAL A 91 -3.32 6.90 3.35
CA VAL A 91 -4.74 7.25 3.26
C VAL A 91 -5.08 8.45 4.14
N ASN A 92 -4.49 8.55 5.34
CA ASN A 92 -4.75 9.68 6.24
C ASN A 92 -4.29 11.01 5.64
N ASP A 93 -3.19 11.01 4.86
CA ASP A 93 -2.72 12.21 4.16
C ASP A 93 -3.73 12.73 3.13
N ILE A 94 -4.29 11.83 2.31
CA ILE A 94 -5.27 12.25 1.30
C ILE A 94 -6.63 12.58 1.94
N LEU A 95 -6.97 11.98 3.08
CA LEU A 95 -8.20 12.31 3.82
C LEU A 95 -8.18 13.77 4.31
N CYS A 96 -7.02 14.31 4.66
CA CYS A 96 -6.87 15.70 5.10
C CYS A 96 -7.32 16.72 4.04
N THR A 97 -7.32 16.36 2.75
CA THR A 97 -7.79 17.24 1.67
C THR A 97 -9.30 17.11 1.42
N GLY A 98 -10.01 16.24 2.16
CA GLY A 98 -11.40 15.87 1.91
C GLY A 98 -11.57 14.85 0.77
N ALA A 99 -10.50 14.18 0.34
CA ALA A 99 -10.59 13.18 -0.71
C ALA A 99 -11.20 11.87 -0.22
N LYS A 100 -11.99 11.23 -1.09
CA LYS A 100 -12.42 9.85 -0.94
C LYS A 100 -11.33 8.93 -1.49
N PRO A 101 -10.78 7.98 -0.71
CA PRO A 101 -9.86 6.97 -1.22
C PRO A 101 -10.51 6.13 -2.34
N LEU A 102 -9.75 5.82 -3.39
CA LEU A 102 -10.21 4.99 -4.51
C LEU A 102 -9.45 3.67 -4.55
N PHE A 103 -8.13 3.76 -4.69
CA PHE A 103 -7.29 2.58 -4.81
C PHE A 103 -5.92 2.77 -4.18
N PHE A 104 -5.27 1.64 -3.96
CA PHE A 104 -3.95 1.52 -3.37
C PHE A 104 -3.05 0.65 -4.24
N LEU A 105 -1.76 0.99 -4.29
CA LEU A 105 -0.69 0.12 -4.77
C LEU A 105 0.39 -0.01 -3.72
N ASP A 106 1.08 -1.16 -3.71
CA ASP A 106 2.23 -1.40 -2.84
C ASP A 106 3.49 -1.75 -3.63
N TYR A 107 4.64 -1.43 -3.05
CA TYR A 107 5.95 -1.89 -3.50
C TYR A 107 6.68 -2.50 -2.31
N ILE A 108 7.10 -3.76 -2.46
CA ILE A 108 7.82 -4.51 -1.45
C ILE A 108 9.23 -4.79 -1.95
N ALA A 109 10.22 -4.23 -1.27
CA ALA A 109 11.62 -4.59 -1.46
C ALA A 109 12.03 -5.60 -0.39
N CYS A 110 12.81 -6.63 -0.74
CA CYS A 110 13.34 -7.56 0.25
C CYS A 110 14.71 -8.11 -0.14
N GLY A 111 15.53 -8.50 0.82
CA GLY A 111 16.82 -9.15 0.52
C GLY A 111 16.63 -10.58 0.03
N LYS A 112 15.65 -11.29 0.59
CA LYS A 112 15.24 -12.62 0.13
C LYS A 112 13.74 -12.78 0.20
N LEU A 113 13.17 -13.36 -0.86
CA LEU A 113 11.74 -13.62 -0.94
C LEU A 113 11.34 -14.70 0.07
N LYS A 114 10.56 -14.31 1.07
CA LYS A 114 9.98 -15.17 2.10
C LYS A 114 8.45 -15.17 2.00
N PRO A 115 7.86 -16.11 1.22
CA PRO A 115 6.43 -16.06 0.89
C PRO A 115 5.50 -15.94 2.10
N LYS A 116 5.77 -16.67 3.20
CA LYS A 116 4.93 -16.61 4.41
C LYS A 116 4.97 -15.25 5.11
N VAL A 117 6.14 -14.59 5.14
CA VAL A 117 6.31 -13.27 5.76
C VAL A 117 5.60 -12.22 4.93
N LEU A 118 5.90 -12.17 3.63
CA LEU A 118 5.30 -11.16 2.75
C LEU A 118 3.80 -11.38 2.54
N GLN A 119 3.32 -12.63 2.59
CA GLN A 119 1.88 -12.90 2.56
C GLN A 119 1.18 -12.29 3.79
N ALA A 120 1.81 -12.35 4.97
CA ALA A 120 1.26 -11.70 6.16
C ALA A 120 1.22 -10.17 5.99
N VAL A 121 2.27 -9.57 5.41
CA VAL A 121 2.30 -8.14 5.08
C VAL A 121 1.15 -7.77 4.14
N VAL A 122 1.02 -8.45 2.99
CA VAL A 122 -0.03 -8.16 2.00
C VAL A 122 -1.43 -8.37 2.57
N LYS A 123 -1.62 -9.37 3.43
CA LYS A 123 -2.88 -9.54 4.17
C LYS A 123 -3.21 -8.31 5.03
N GLY A 124 -2.21 -7.73 5.70
CA GLY A 124 -2.34 -6.47 6.42
C GLY A 124 -2.69 -5.30 5.51
N ILE A 125 -2.05 -5.19 4.35
CA ILE A 125 -2.35 -4.14 3.35
C ILE A 125 -3.80 -4.27 2.87
N ALA A 126 -4.23 -5.47 2.51
CA ALA A 126 -5.61 -5.74 2.10
C ALA A 126 -6.61 -5.37 3.21
N GLN A 127 -6.31 -5.71 4.46
CA GLN A 127 -7.13 -5.33 5.62
C GLN A 127 -7.16 -3.81 5.84
N GLY A 128 -6.04 -3.12 5.63
CA GLY A 128 -5.97 -1.65 5.68
C GLY A 128 -6.83 -1.02 4.58
N CYS A 129 -6.76 -1.53 3.36
CA CYS A 129 -7.57 -1.08 2.23
C CYS A 129 -9.07 -1.25 2.50
N GLN A 130 -9.48 -2.37 3.10
CA GLN A 130 -10.87 -2.59 3.51
C GLN A 130 -11.35 -1.58 4.55
N GLN A 131 -10.52 -1.25 5.54
CA GLN A 131 -10.83 -0.23 6.55
C GLN A 131 -10.92 1.16 5.93
N ALA A 132 -10.04 1.47 4.97
CA ALA A 132 -10.01 2.74 4.25
C ALA A 132 -11.10 2.89 3.18
N GLY A 133 -11.78 1.80 2.79
CA GLY A 133 -12.77 1.80 1.72
C GLY A 133 -12.16 1.98 0.33
N CYS A 134 -10.93 1.53 0.11
CA CYS A 134 -10.25 1.55 -1.19
C CYS A 134 -9.89 0.15 -1.69
N SER A 135 -9.65 0.03 -3.00
CA SER A 135 -9.25 -1.23 -3.65
C SER A 135 -7.73 -1.39 -3.73
N LEU A 136 -7.18 -2.54 -3.32
CA LEU A 136 -5.79 -2.91 -3.60
C LEU A 136 -5.70 -3.48 -5.03
N ILE A 137 -5.28 -2.64 -5.99
CA ILE A 137 -5.43 -2.95 -7.41
C ILE A 137 -4.15 -3.46 -8.08
N GLY A 138 -3.00 -3.33 -7.42
CA GLY A 138 -1.72 -3.78 -7.95
C GLY A 138 -0.59 -3.55 -6.97
N GLY A 139 0.58 -4.09 -7.30
CA GLY A 139 1.80 -3.90 -6.54
C GLY A 139 2.97 -4.64 -7.16
N GLU A 140 4.15 -4.49 -6.59
CA GLU A 140 5.38 -5.12 -7.07
C GLU A 140 6.21 -5.69 -5.91
N THR A 141 6.94 -6.77 -6.16
CA THR A 141 7.84 -7.38 -5.17
C THR A 141 9.22 -7.62 -5.77
N ALA A 142 10.21 -6.91 -5.25
CA ALA A 142 11.59 -6.97 -5.71
C ALA A 142 12.49 -7.69 -4.71
N GLU A 143 13.13 -8.78 -5.16
CA GLU A 143 14.18 -9.50 -4.43
C GLU A 143 15.56 -8.92 -4.79
N MET A 144 16.21 -8.27 -3.84
CA MET A 144 17.43 -7.48 -4.01
C MET A 144 18.51 -7.84 -2.96
N PRO A 145 19.11 -9.04 -3.04
CA PRO A 145 20.06 -9.55 -2.04
C PRO A 145 21.39 -8.77 -1.94
N GLY A 146 21.67 -7.89 -2.91
CA GLY A 146 22.82 -6.97 -2.85
C GLY A 146 22.52 -5.63 -2.19
N MET A 147 21.25 -5.34 -1.89
CA MET A 147 20.80 -4.07 -1.31
C MET A 147 20.26 -4.26 0.12
N TYR A 148 19.52 -5.35 0.37
CA TYR A 148 18.91 -5.65 1.66
C TYR A 148 19.48 -6.94 2.25
N ASN A 149 19.58 -7.01 3.57
CA ASN A 149 19.94 -8.27 4.23
C ASN A 149 18.85 -9.33 3.99
N ALA A 150 19.20 -10.61 4.08
CA ALA A 150 18.29 -11.71 3.73
C ALA A 150 16.99 -11.77 4.57
N GLU A 151 16.99 -11.15 5.74
CA GLU A 151 15.84 -11.06 6.65
C GLU A 151 15.05 -9.75 6.48
N GLU A 152 15.62 -8.78 5.76
CA GLU A 152 15.08 -7.43 5.66
C GLU A 152 14.09 -7.30 4.50
N TYR A 153 13.03 -6.52 4.76
CA TYR A 153 12.15 -5.97 3.75
C TYR A 153 11.79 -4.51 4.08
N ASP A 154 11.50 -3.77 3.02
CA ASP A 154 10.99 -2.41 3.07
C ASP A 154 9.69 -2.30 2.28
N LEU A 155 8.82 -1.37 2.69
CA LEU A 155 7.47 -1.20 2.16
C LEU A 155 7.25 0.25 1.73
N ALA A 156 6.79 0.43 0.50
CA ALA A 156 6.24 1.68 0.01
C ALA A 156 4.79 1.49 -0.43
N GLY A 157 3.97 2.48 -0.14
CA GLY A 157 2.55 2.52 -0.46
C GLY A 157 2.25 3.70 -1.37
N PHE A 158 1.16 3.58 -2.11
CA PHE A 158 0.68 4.60 -3.02
C PHE A 158 -0.84 4.63 -2.95
N ALA A 159 -1.40 5.67 -2.34
CA ALA A 159 -2.84 5.89 -2.31
C ALA A 159 -3.26 6.91 -3.37
N VAL A 160 -4.37 6.64 -4.04
CA VAL A 160 -5.05 7.62 -4.90
C VAL A 160 -6.49 7.76 -4.44
N GLY A 161 -6.92 9.01 -4.29
CA GLY A 161 -8.29 9.40 -3.99
C GLY A 161 -8.81 10.45 -4.96
N VAL A 162 -10.07 10.82 -4.77
CA VAL A 162 -10.76 11.84 -5.57
C VAL A 162 -11.53 12.80 -4.67
N VAL A 163 -11.55 14.07 -5.05
CA VAL A 163 -12.31 15.12 -4.39
C VAL A 163 -13.00 16.01 -5.42
N GLU A 164 -14.18 16.52 -5.11
CA GLU A 164 -14.80 17.58 -5.91
C GLU A 164 -14.00 18.87 -5.70
N LYS A 165 -13.62 19.58 -6.77
CA LYS A 165 -12.78 20.79 -6.67
C LYS A 165 -13.32 21.83 -5.67
N SER A 166 -14.64 21.99 -5.62
CA SER A 166 -15.30 22.94 -4.70
C SER A 166 -15.36 22.47 -3.23
N LYS A 167 -15.02 21.21 -2.94
CA LYS A 167 -15.03 20.59 -1.60
C LYS A 167 -13.64 20.36 -1.02
N ILE A 168 -12.58 20.78 -1.71
CA ILE A 168 -11.21 20.65 -1.21
C ILE A 168 -11.09 21.37 0.14
N ILE A 169 -10.51 20.67 1.12
CA ILE A 169 -10.17 21.22 2.42
C ILE A 169 -8.73 21.73 2.34
N ASP A 170 -8.55 23.04 2.44
CA ASP A 170 -7.24 23.72 2.30
C ASP A 170 -6.90 24.68 3.45
N GLY A 171 -7.71 24.66 4.52
CA GLY A 171 -7.51 25.49 5.71
C GLY A 171 -7.86 26.98 5.54
N ARG A 172 -8.19 27.47 4.34
CA ARG A 172 -8.43 28.91 4.10
C ARG A 172 -9.67 29.48 4.82
N LYS A 173 -10.56 28.61 5.28
CA LYS A 173 -11.79 28.99 6.02
C LYS A 173 -11.57 29.05 7.55
N ILE A 174 -10.39 28.69 8.04
CA ILE A 174 -10.08 28.71 9.47
C ILE A 174 -10.08 30.15 9.97
N ALA A 175 -10.72 30.39 11.11
CA ALA A 175 -10.83 31.71 11.74
C ALA A 175 -10.67 31.66 13.26
N VAL A 176 -10.40 32.83 13.87
CA VAL A 176 -10.38 32.99 15.33
C VAL A 176 -11.76 32.61 15.90
N GLY A 177 -11.77 31.71 16.87
CA GLY A 177 -12.98 31.16 17.47
C GLY A 177 -13.31 29.73 17.04
N ASP A 178 -12.65 29.21 16.00
CA ASP A 178 -12.77 27.80 15.62
C ASP A 178 -12.21 26.88 16.72
N CYS A 179 -12.85 25.72 16.88
CA CYS A 179 -12.44 24.70 17.84
C CYS A 179 -11.53 23.65 17.19
N VAL A 180 -10.54 23.18 17.95
CA VAL A 180 -9.71 22.02 17.55
C VAL A 180 -10.30 20.76 18.17
N ILE A 181 -10.62 19.77 17.32
CA ILE A 181 -11.10 18.45 17.74
C ILE A 181 -10.02 17.42 17.38
N GLY A 182 -9.48 16.75 18.41
CA GLY A 182 -8.53 15.66 18.23
C GLY A 182 -9.23 14.30 18.20
N LEU A 183 -8.81 13.42 17.32
CA LEU A 183 -9.18 12.00 17.33
C LEU A 183 -8.08 11.20 18.02
N PRO A 184 -8.42 10.23 18.91
CA PRO A 184 -7.41 9.45 19.62
C PRO A 184 -6.61 8.57 18.66
N SER A 185 -5.29 8.50 18.89
CA SER A 185 -4.40 7.55 18.23
C SER A 185 -4.48 6.16 18.88
N SER A 186 -4.10 5.11 18.15
CA SER A 186 -3.93 3.74 18.69
C SER A 186 -2.58 3.53 19.39
N GLY A 187 -1.73 4.57 19.43
CA GLY A 187 -0.38 4.55 20.00
C GLY A 187 0.54 5.48 19.22
N ILE A 188 1.80 5.07 19.06
CA ILE A 188 2.86 5.79 18.33
C ILE A 188 2.61 5.82 16.79
N HIS A 189 1.63 5.05 16.31
CA HIS A 189 1.30 4.87 14.89
C HIS A 189 2.51 4.35 14.10
N SER A 190 3.10 5.15 13.20
CA SER A 190 4.25 4.77 12.37
C SER A 190 5.41 5.77 12.45
N ASN A 191 5.45 6.62 13.47
CA ASN A 191 6.46 7.68 13.61
C ASN A 191 7.16 7.64 14.97
N GLY A 192 8.49 7.77 15.01
CA GLY A 192 9.25 7.82 16.27
C GLY A 192 9.63 6.46 16.88
N TYR A 193 9.83 5.46 16.02
CA TYR A 193 10.29 4.10 16.36
C TYR A 193 11.80 3.95 16.29
#